data_AF-A0A1E3JZ92-F1
#
_entry.id   AF-A0A1E3JZ92-F1
#
_cell.length_a   1.000
_cell.length_b   1.000
_cell.length_c   1.000
_cell.angle_alpha   90.00
_cell.angle_beta   90.00
_cell.angle_gamma   90.00
#
_symmetry.space_group_name_H-M   'P 1'
#
loop_
_entity.id
_entity.type
_entity.pdbx_description
1 polymer ?
#
loop_
_entity_poly.entity_id
_entity_poly.type
_entity_poly.pdbx_seq_one_letter_code
_entity_poly.pdbx_strand_id
1 'polypeptide(L)'
;MKKHIFLAISKTIVLVTWAQAALQAPFELQREDHFVGNSGHPAEFPHVDYTALDPDDDGTSPPPEGMVLYPLHVSGPSEDRVNLMFFSDGYTEKEETKFVDDAAKLKDDIVAAHGAMKDVAHLLNVWATFVPSETSGVGTRDKPLEGAAFGLYRPGAELRAVFVDRPSRARAACRWYKGKRGREDGGCDQPILLGNDPLYGGLGGEFTVVTASLLNGPVVLRHELGHSLIDVGEEYEGGNAYFGINSEKPEKHGNAKWKDFLSEPGSPRIEDAKVPLQEYPWYDLDISPWSVSFNSSNSDPALIDYPTALLRASVSSIPDPSHIAFVINDQTLDLTETFPPEWQGSLDRRWLEVDLVHGRELVSGVNRVNLSLTKNGKKAQAGKGGKMITSLEIIEYGGEGRFNHTEGVIGLFPTYAMDGRVRLRPTNEGCLMRKVNHPSFCPVCAHYLEKRLRDIILKKQS
;
A
#
# COMPACT_ATOMS: atom_id res chain seq x y z
N MET A 1 -16.84 -63.86 -57.81
CA MET A 1 -15.64 -64.02 -58.66
C MET A 1 -14.95 -62.67 -58.80
N LYS A 2 -13.62 -62.68 -58.87
CA LYS A 2 -12.65 -61.58 -59.09
C LYS A 2 -12.16 -60.80 -57.84
N LYS A 3 -10.93 -61.16 -57.43
CA LYS A 3 -9.94 -60.43 -56.62
C LYS A 3 -9.30 -59.32 -57.45
N HIS A 4 -8.74 -58.28 -56.80
CA HIS A 4 -7.39 -57.69 -56.99
C HIS A 4 -7.21 -56.58 -55.91
N ILE A 5 -6.29 -56.71 -54.94
CA ILE A 5 -4.84 -56.39 -54.89
C ILE A 5 -4.53 -54.89 -54.63
N PHE A 6 -3.61 -54.71 -53.65
CA PHE A 6 -3.06 -53.54 -52.96
C PHE A 6 -2.05 -52.67 -53.76
N LEU A 7 -1.60 -51.59 -53.07
CA LEU A 7 -0.44 -50.67 -53.23
C LEU A 7 -0.71 -49.36 -54.02
N ALA A 8 -0.17 -48.18 -53.71
CA ALA A 8 0.44 -47.48 -52.56
C ALA A 8 0.93 -46.09 -53.07
N ILE A 9 1.28 -45.18 -52.14
CA ILE A 9 2.10 -43.93 -52.31
C ILE A 9 1.34 -42.77 -53.03
N SER A 10 1.35 -41.48 -52.68
CA SER A 10 2.29 -40.61 -51.97
C SER A 10 1.63 -39.33 -51.42
N LYS A 11 2.34 -38.71 -50.48
CA LYS A 11 2.23 -37.40 -49.81
C LYS A 11 1.58 -36.26 -50.62
N THR A 12 0.83 -35.39 -49.94
CA THR A 12 1.22 -34.02 -49.56
C THR A 12 0.01 -33.31 -48.96
N ILE A 13 0.11 -32.81 -47.72
CA ILE A 13 -0.89 -31.95 -47.08
C ILE A 13 -0.39 -30.50 -47.20
N VAL A 14 -1.20 -29.66 -47.82
CA VAL A 14 -1.09 -28.19 -47.77
C VAL A 14 -2.39 -27.65 -47.17
N LEU A 15 -2.18 -26.64 -46.34
CA LEU A 15 -3.08 -25.90 -45.48
C LEU A 15 -4.24 -25.17 -46.20
N VAL A 16 -5.34 -25.04 -45.45
CA VAL A 16 -6.10 -23.79 -45.16
C VAL A 16 -7.46 -23.51 -45.85
N THR A 17 -8.38 -23.07 -44.97
CA THR A 17 -9.61 -22.25 -45.09
C THR A 17 -10.93 -22.87 -45.54
N TRP A 18 -12.00 -22.56 -44.78
CA TRP A 18 -13.17 -21.69 -45.06
C TRP A 18 -14.28 -22.06 -44.04
N ALA A 19 -14.64 -21.21 -43.07
CA ALA A 19 -15.63 -20.11 -43.09
C ALA A 19 -17.13 -20.53 -43.01
N GLN A 20 -17.81 -20.04 -41.95
CA GLN A 20 -19.21 -19.55 -41.80
C GLN A 20 -20.42 -20.42 -42.27
N ALA A 21 -21.62 -20.41 -41.66
CA ALA A 21 -22.22 -19.84 -40.45
C ALA A 21 -23.69 -20.37 -40.36
N ALA A 22 -24.42 -20.01 -39.29
CA ALA A 22 -25.89 -20.05 -39.06
C ALA A 22 -26.48 -21.32 -38.39
N LEU A 23 -27.38 -21.29 -37.38
CA LEU A 23 -28.12 -20.23 -36.66
C LEU A 23 -28.86 -20.87 -35.44
N GLN A 24 -29.24 -20.03 -34.47
CA GLN A 24 -30.26 -20.19 -33.39
C GLN A 24 -29.80 -20.45 -31.94
N ALA A 25 -29.89 -19.38 -31.14
CA ALA A 25 -29.79 -19.28 -29.67
C ALA A 25 -31.19 -19.53 -29.01
N PRO A 26 -31.41 -19.57 -27.66
CA PRO A 26 -30.74 -18.75 -26.64
C PRO A 26 -30.43 -19.39 -25.27
N PHE A 27 -29.69 -18.59 -24.46
CA PHE A 27 -29.60 -18.60 -22.99
C PHE A 27 -28.44 -19.40 -22.34
N GLU A 28 -27.30 -18.74 -22.11
CA GLU A 28 -26.55 -18.71 -20.83
C GLU A 28 -25.19 -17.99 -20.98
N LEU A 29 -24.83 -17.21 -19.95
CA LEU A 29 -23.49 -16.76 -19.56
C LEU A 29 -22.63 -15.98 -20.58
N GLN A 30 -22.61 -14.65 -20.49
CA GLN A 30 -21.39 -13.87 -20.69
C GLN A 30 -21.31 -12.70 -19.69
N ARG A 31 -20.57 -12.94 -18.60
CA ARG A 31 -19.85 -11.91 -17.83
C ARG A 31 -18.40 -12.00 -18.29
N GLU A 32 -18.08 -11.36 -19.41
CA GLU A 32 -16.70 -11.06 -19.82
C GLU A 32 -16.74 -9.69 -20.48
N ASP A 33 -16.12 -8.72 -19.81
CA ASP A 33 -15.34 -7.63 -20.41
C ASP A 33 -15.01 -6.58 -19.35
N HIS A 34 -14.13 -6.93 -18.41
CA HIS A 34 -13.26 -6.01 -17.68
C HIS A 34 -12.20 -6.86 -17.00
N PHE A 35 -11.13 -7.25 -17.69
CA PHE A 35 -9.81 -7.65 -17.11
C PHE A 35 -8.95 -8.33 -18.19
N VAL A 36 -8.63 -7.64 -19.29
CA VAL A 36 -7.46 -8.03 -20.11
C VAL A 36 -6.80 -6.77 -20.69
N GLY A 37 -5.89 -6.18 -19.93
CA GLY A 37 -4.82 -5.32 -20.43
C GLY A 37 -3.53 -6.15 -20.48
N ASN A 38 -2.84 -6.12 -21.62
CA ASN A 38 -1.70 -6.97 -21.95
C ASN A 38 -0.43 -6.56 -21.18
N SER A 39 -0.44 -6.77 -19.86
CA SER A 39 0.67 -6.80 -18.90
C SER A 39 0.03 -7.30 -17.60
N GLY A 40 0.25 -8.56 -17.24
CA GLY A 40 -0.55 -9.30 -16.24
C GLY A 40 -0.47 -8.80 -14.80
N HIS A 41 -1.05 -7.63 -14.52
CA HIS A 41 -1.26 -7.09 -13.17
C HIS A 41 -2.66 -6.47 -13.09
N PRO A 42 -3.54 -6.91 -12.15
CA PRO A 42 -4.82 -6.25 -11.95
C PRO A 42 -4.59 -4.81 -11.50
N ALA A 43 -5.33 -3.90 -12.15
CA ALA A 43 -5.20 -2.45 -12.01
C ALA A 43 -5.28 -1.98 -10.55
N GLU A 44 -4.40 -1.03 -10.26
CA GLU A 44 -4.06 -0.49 -8.96
C GLU A 44 -4.99 0.67 -8.60
N PHE A 45 -5.76 0.52 -7.52
CA PHE A 45 -6.62 1.58 -7.01
C PHE A 45 -6.23 1.93 -5.57
N PRO A 46 -5.84 3.19 -5.27
CA PRO A 46 -5.60 3.65 -3.89
C PRO A 46 -6.91 3.77 -3.10
N HIS A 47 -8.06 3.76 -3.79
CA HIS A 47 -9.39 3.62 -3.22
C HIS A 47 -10.18 2.60 -4.03
N VAL A 48 -10.56 1.50 -3.40
CA VAL A 48 -11.55 0.59 -4.00
C VAL A 48 -12.92 1.25 -3.87
N ASP A 49 -13.57 1.47 -5.01
CA ASP A 49 -14.96 1.91 -5.03
C ASP A 49 -15.88 0.72 -4.71
N TYR A 50 -16.06 0.47 -3.41
CA TYR A 50 -16.96 -0.57 -2.94
C TYR A 50 -18.43 -0.28 -3.24
N THR A 51 -18.80 0.91 -3.68
CA THR A 51 -20.18 1.19 -4.13
C THR A 51 -20.40 0.67 -5.56
N ALA A 52 -19.38 0.78 -6.42
CA ALA A 52 -19.38 0.17 -7.75
C ALA A 52 -19.30 -1.36 -7.68
N LEU A 53 -18.60 -1.92 -6.67
CA LEU A 53 -18.46 -3.38 -6.50
C LEU A 53 -19.64 -4.05 -5.79
N ASP A 54 -20.45 -3.29 -5.05
CA ASP A 54 -21.64 -3.79 -4.36
C ASP A 54 -22.87 -2.91 -4.71
N PRO A 55 -23.30 -2.90 -5.99
CA PRO A 55 -24.38 -2.02 -6.46
C PRO A 55 -25.75 -2.36 -5.88
N ASP A 56 -25.88 -3.56 -5.30
CA ASP A 56 -27.12 -4.06 -4.70
C ASP A 56 -27.22 -3.71 -3.19
N ASP A 57 -26.22 -3.04 -2.60
CA ASP A 57 -26.29 -2.55 -1.22
C ASP A 57 -27.26 -1.35 -1.11
N ASP A 58 -28.51 -1.65 -0.78
CA ASP A 58 -29.56 -0.67 -0.50
C ASP A 58 -29.45 -0.03 0.89
N GLY A 59 -28.40 -0.36 1.66
CA GLY A 59 -28.16 0.13 3.01
C GLY A 59 -29.00 -0.54 4.09
N THR A 60 -29.77 -1.59 3.76
CA THR A 60 -30.67 -2.29 4.69
C THR A 60 -30.06 -3.53 5.32
N SER A 61 -28.84 -3.92 4.93
CA SER A 61 -28.16 -5.09 5.51
C SER A 61 -28.13 -4.99 7.04
N PRO A 62 -28.54 -6.06 7.76
CA PRO A 62 -28.52 -6.06 9.22
C PRO A 62 -27.07 -6.05 9.72
N PRO A 63 -26.82 -5.48 10.91
CA PRO A 63 -25.50 -5.58 11.52
C PRO A 63 -25.15 -7.04 11.82
N PRO A 64 -23.85 -7.39 11.91
CA PRO A 64 -23.42 -8.70 12.38
C PRO A 64 -24.03 -9.06 13.74
N GLU A 65 -24.37 -10.33 13.91
CA GLU A 65 -24.77 -10.87 15.22
C GLU A 65 -23.55 -11.08 16.11
N GLY A 66 -23.76 -11.12 17.43
CA GLY A 66 -22.71 -11.43 18.39
C GLY A 66 -21.62 -10.36 18.55
N MET A 67 -21.87 -9.11 18.12
CA MET A 67 -20.90 -8.03 18.28
C MET A 67 -20.66 -7.69 19.75
N VAL A 68 -19.39 -7.63 20.16
CA VAL A 68 -18.98 -7.27 21.54
C VAL A 68 -18.08 -6.04 21.49
N LEU A 69 -18.46 -4.98 22.21
CA LEU A 69 -17.76 -3.70 22.20
C LEU A 69 -16.73 -3.59 23.34
N TYR A 70 -15.58 -3.01 23.03
CA TYR A 70 -14.48 -2.70 23.92
C TYR A 70 -14.01 -1.25 23.75
N PRO A 71 -14.05 -0.40 24.81
CA PRO A 71 -13.42 0.91 24.77
C PRO A 71 -11.89 0.74 24.83
N LEU A 72 -11.16 1.36 23.89
CA LEU A 72 -9.69 1.34 23.88
C LEU A 72 -9.09 2.70 24.26
N HIS A 73 -9.71 3.79 23.83
CA HIS A 73 -9.36 5.17 24.20
C HIS A 73 -10.61 6.04 24.10
N VAL A 74 -11.05 6.59 25.22
CA VAL A 74 -12.25 7.44 25.27
C VAL A 74 -11.85 8.80 25.85
N SER A 75 -11.81 9.82 24.99
CA SER A 75 -11.42 11.18 25.36
C SER A 75 -12.62 12.11 25.56
N GLY A 76 -13.84 11.65 25.27
CA GLY A 76 -15.09 12.37 25.49
C GLY A 76 -16.30 11.67 24.88
N PRO A 77 -17.49 12.28 24.96
CA PRO A 77 -18.71 11.75 24.36
C PRO A 77 -18.53 11.46 22.86
N SER A 78 -19.14 10.37 22.37
CA SER A 78 -19.02 9.96 20.96
C SER A 78 -19.48 11.05 19.97
N GLU A 79 -20.35 11.97 20.36
CA GLU A 79 -20.81 13.06 19.48
C GLU A 79 -19.79 14.20 19.33
N ASP A 80 -18.93 14.38 20.33
CA ASP A 80 -17.92 15.46 20.39
C ASP A 80 -16.53 14.99 19.93
N ARG A 81 -16.43 13.77 19.41
CA ARG A 81 -15.18 13.12 18.98
C ARG A 81 -15.37 12.49 17.61
N VAL A 82 -14.28 12.31 16.88
CA VAL A 82 -14.24 11.37 15.76
C VAL A 82 -13.97 9.98 16.32
N ASN A 83 -14.82 9.02 15.98
CA ASN A 83 -14.74 7.67 16.50
C ASN A 83 -14.10 6.72 15.47
N LEU A 84 -12.92 6.23 15.79
CA LEU A 84 -12.25 5.16 15.05
C LEU A 84 -12.70 3.83 15.64
N MET A 85 -13.22 2.93 14.82
CA MET A 85 -13.77 1.65 15.27
C MET A 85 -13.07 0.49 14.59
N PHE A 86 -12.27 -0.28 15.34
CA PHE A 86 -11.76 -1.56 14.87
C PHE A 86 -12.89 -2.60 14.85
N PHE A 87 -13.03 -3.32 13.75
CA PHE A 87 -13.87 -4.51 13.63
C PHE A 87 -12.98 -5.72 13.30
N SER A 88 -13.18 -6.83 14.00
CA SER A 88 -12.39 -8.04 13.77
C SER A 88 -12.83 -8.80 12.51
N ASP A 89 -11.88 -9.25 11.71
CA ASP A 89 -12.09 -10.24 10.65
C ASP A 89 -11.11 -11.40 10.76
N GLY A 90 -11.61 -12.62 10.64
CA GLY A 90 -10.78 -13.82 10.75
C GLY A 90 -10.36 -14.15 12.18
N TYR A 91 -11.04 -13.60 13.19
CA TYR A 91 -10.86 -13.97 14.60
C TYR A 91 -12.04 -14.83 15.04
N THR A 92 -11.77 -16.05 15.48
CA THR A 92 -12.79 -16.94 16.05
C THR A 92 -13.19 -16.50 17.45
N GLU A 93 -14.30 -17.03 17.99
CA GLU A 93 -14.72 -16.76 19.37
C GLU A 93 -13.61 -17.01 20.41
N LYS A 94 -12.73 -17.98 20.17
CA LYS A 94 -11.59 -18.29 21.04
C LYS A 94 -10.45 -17.28 20.93
N GLU A 95 -10.48 -16.42 19.92
CA GLU A 95 -9.46 -15.41 19.62
C GLU A 95 -9.97 -13.99 19.91
N GLU A 96 -11.11 -13.84 20.59
CA GLU A 96 -11.65 -12.53 20.98
C GLU A 96 -10.63 -11.69 21.78
N THR A 97 -10.00 -12.28 22.80
CA THR A 97 -8.94 -11.60 23.56
C THR A 97 -7.76 -11.21 22.67
N LYS A 98 -7.37 -12.09 21.72
CA LYS A 98 -6.29 -11.79 20.77
C LYS A 98 -6.64 -10.58 19.91
N PHE A 99 -7.87 -10.49 19.41
CA PHE A 99 -8.33 -9.32 18.65
C PHE A 99 -8.23 -8.04 19.48
N VAL A 100 -8.72 -8.07 20.72
CA VAL A 100 -8.68 -6.88 21.60
C VAL A 100 -7.23 -6.45 21.87
N ASP A 101 -6.33 -7.41 22.11
CA ASP A 101 -4.90 -7.12 22.32
C ASP A 101 -4.24 -6.52 21.06
N ASP A 102 -4.55 -7.06 19.87
CA ASP A 102 -4.00 -6.57 18.61
C ASP A 102 -4.55 -5.16 18.28
N ALA A 103 -5.84 -4.92 18.48
CA ALA A 103 -6.43 -3.59 18.34
C ALA A 103 -5.89 -2.60 19.38
N ALA A 104 -5.63 -3.03 20.62
CA ALA A 104 -5.05 -2.19 21.67
C ALA A 104 -3.62 -1.73 21.33
N LYS A 105 -2.78 -2.63 20.79
CA LYS A 105 -1.43 -2.27 20.31
C LYS A 105 -1.51 -1.25 19.17
N LEU A 106 -2.34 -1.52 18.17
CA LEU A 106 -2.53 -0.63 17.03
C LEU A 106 -3.11 0.75 17.42
N LYS A 107 -3.97 0.79 18.44
CA LYS A 107 -4.47 2.04 19.02
C LYS A 107 -3.34 2.89 19.59
N ASP A 108 -2.32 2.28 20.22
CA ASP A 108 -1.21 3.04 20.81
C ASP A 108 -0.41 3.79 19.73
N ASP A 109 -0.23 3.19 18.55
CA ASP A 109 0.38 3.86 17.40
C ASP A 109 -0.44 5.04 16.84
N ILE A 110 -1.74 5.12 17.16
CA ILE A 110 -2.57 6.27 16.82
C ILE A 110 -2.45 7.34 17.91
N VAL A 111 -2.85 7.02 19.15
CA VAL A 111 -3.19 8.03 20.18
C VAL A 111 -2.26 8.07 21.39
N ALA A 112 -1.32 7.13 21.54
CA ALA A 112 -0.37 7.20 22.64
C ALA A 112 0.59 8.39 22.50
N ALA A 113 1.36 8.69 23.54
CA ALA A 113 2.28 9.82 23.54
C ALA A 113 3.37 9.77 22.43
N HIS A 114 3.63 8.58 21.88
CA HIS A 114 4.54 8.35 20.75
C HIS A 114 3.81 8.05 19.43
N GLY A 115 2.48 8.04 19.44
CA GLY A 115 1.65 7.72 18.29
C GLY A 115 1.63 8.83 17.24
N ALA A 116 1.28 8.46 16.00
CA ALA A 116 1.30 9.33 14.84
C ALA A 116 0.24 10.46 14.90
N MET A 117 -0.80 10.29 15.72
CA MET A 117 -1.91 11.25 15.88
C MET A 117 -2.01 11.78 17.32
N LYS A 118 -0.91 11.71 18.10
CA LYS A 118 -0.87 12.12 19.51
C LYS A 118 -1.41 13.53 19.75
N ASP A 119 -1.11 14.48 18.86
CA ASP A 119 -1.46 15.89 19.05
C ASP A 119 -2.96 16.14 18.87
N VAL A 120 -3.65 15.23 18.16
CA VAL A 120 -5.10 15.24 17.94
C VAL A 120 -5.83 14.13 18.71
N ALA A 121 -5.14 13.38 19.58
CA ALA A 121 -5.72 12.29 20.36
C ALA A 121 -6.91 12.72 21.25
N HIS A 122 -6.96 14.00 21.63
CA HIS A 122 -8.05 14.61 22.38
C HIS A 122 -9.33 14.84 21.56
N LEU A 123 -9.26 14.73 20.23
CA LEU A 123 -10.39 14.80 19.30
C LEU A 123 -10.89 13.40 18.90
N LEU A 124 -10.20 12.35 19.33
CA LEU A 124 -10.45 10.98 18.91
C LEU A 124 -11.00 10.14 20.05
N ASN A 125 -11.94 9.26 19.71
CA ASN A 125 -12.20 8.03 20.46
C ASN A 125 -11.75 6.84 19.62
N VAL A 126 -11.23 5.80 20.27
CA VAL A 126 -10.86 4.54 19.64
C VAL A 126 -11.58 3.41 20.36
N TRP A 127 -12.28 2.61 19.57
CA TRP A 127 -13.10 1.50 20.02
C TRP A 127 -12.69 0.24 19.26
N ALA A 128 -12.96 -0.92 19.86
CA ALA A 128 -12.87 -2.21 19.19
C ALA A 128 -14.19 -2.96 19.34
N THR A 129 -14.73 -3.46 18.24
CA THR A 129 -15.88 -4.34 18.21
C THR A 129 -15.44 -5.70 17.70
N PHE A 130 -15.51 -6.70 18.57
CA PHE A 130 -15.33 -8.08 18.17
C PHE A 130 -16.54 -8.52 17.37
N VAL A 131 -16.29 -9.05 16.18
CA VAL A 131 -17.24 -9.66 15.26
C VAL A 131 -16.77 -11.10 14.99
N PRO A 132 -17.47 -12.12 15.50
CA PRO A 132 -16.99 -13.49 15.43
C PRO A 132 -16.90 -13.97 13.98
N SER A 133 -15.77 -14.58 13.64
CA SER A 133 -15.58 -15.39 12.43
C SER A 133 -15.63 -16.89 12.79
N GLU A 134 -16.07 -17.73 11.88
CA GLU A 134 -16.03 -19.19 12.07
C GLU A 134 -14.61 -19.76 11.80
N THR A 135 -13.87 -19.09 10.91
CA THR A 135 -12.52 -19.49 10.50
C THR A 135 -11.49 -18.42 10.91
N SER A 136 -10.34 -18.88 11.40
CA SER A 136 -9.21 -18.02 11.74
C SER A 136 -8.37 -17.70 10.50
N GLY A 137 -7.99 -16.43 10.32
CA GLY A 137 -7.05 -15.98 9.27
C GLY A 137 -7.63 -15.04 8.22
N VAL A 138 -6.79 -14.69 7.24
CA VAL A 138 -7.14 -13.86 6.08
C VAL A 138 -6.99 -14.68 4.79
N GLY A 139 -7.95 -14.55 3.88
CA GLY A 139 -7.98 -15.24 2.59
C GLY A 139 -6.82 -14.88 1.65
N THR A 140 -6.66 -15.65 0.57
CA THR A 140 -5.59 -15.47 -0.43
C THR A 140 -6.06 -16.00 -1.78
N ARG A 141 -5.39 -15.59 -2.87
CA ARG A 141 -5.69 -16.01 -4.24
C ARG A 141 -7.12 -15.68 -4.65
N ASP A 142 -7.49 -14.41 -4.42
CA ASP A 142 -8.81 -13.85 -4.71
C ASP A 142 -9.98 -14.58 -4.00
N LYS A 143 -9.70 -15.24 -2.88
CA LYS A 143 -10.69 -16.01 -2.13
C LYS A 143 -10.69 -15.65 -0.65
N PRO A 144 -11.79 -15.11 -0.11
CA PRO A 144 -11.97 -15.01 1.34
C PRO A 144 -12.07 -16.41 1.96
N LEU A 145 -11.81 -16.50 3.26
CA LEU A 145 -12.10 -17.72 4.02
C LEU A 145 -13.60 -17.83 4.27
N GLU A 146 -14.15 -19.03 4.09
CA GLU A 146 -15.54 -19.32 4.46
C GLU A 146 -15.74 -19.04 5.96
N GLY A 147 -16.85 -18.39 6.31
CA GLY A 147 -17.14 -18.02 7.69
C GLY A 147 -16.32 -16.85 8.27
N ALA A 148 -15.42 -16.21 7.52
CA ALA A 148 -14.83 -14.92 7.92
C ALA A 148 -15.93 -13.85 8.06
N ALA A 149 -15.83 -12.91 9.00
CA ALA A 149 -16.90 -11.96 9.31
C ALA A 149 -17.29 -11.04 8.13
N PHE A 150 -16.28 -10.41 7.53
CA PHE A 150 -16.31 -9.49 6.38
C PHE A 150 -15.56 -10.05 5.16
N GLY A 151 -14.83 -11.15 5.35
CA GLY A 151 -14.16 -11.87 4.27
C GLY A 151 -12.95 -11.11 3.75
N LEU A 152 -12.01 -10.74 4.62
CA LEU A 152 -10.78 -10.12 4.16
C LEU A 152 -9.92 -11.13 3.38
N TYR A 153 -9.34 -10.68 2.26
CA TYR A 153 -8.49 -11.54 1.42
C TYR A 153 -7.42 -10.78 0.65
N ARG A 154 -6.37 -11.49 0.25
CA ARG A 154 -5.34 -11.00 -0.69
C ARG A 154 -5.60 -11.53 -2.10
N PRO A 155 -5.37 -10.75 -3.17
CA PRO A 155 -5.53 -11.23 -4.54
C PRO A 155 -4.57 -12.36 -4.89
N GLY A 156 -3.37 -12.35 -4.32
CA GLY A 156 -2.40 -13.43 -4.48
C GLY A 156 -1.75 -13.81 -3.16
N ALA A 157 -0.56 -14.42 -3.26
CA ALA A 157 0.22 -14.84 -2.10
C ALA A 157 1.10 -13.70 -1.55
N GLU A 158 1.28 -12.65 -2.35
CA GLU A 158 2.09 -11.47 -2.08
C GLU A 158 1.62 -10.76 -0.81
N LEU A 159 2.57 -10.25 -0.02
CA LEU A 159 2.28 -9.35 1.09
C LEU A 159 1.96 -7.94 0.55
N ARG A 160 0.75 -7.79 0.01
CA ARG A 160 0.22 -6.57 -0.62
C ARG A 160 -1.15 -6.19 -0.01
N ALA A 161 -2.04 -5.64 -0.83
CA ALA A 161 -3.34 -5.13 -0.44
C ALA A 161 -4.25 -6.25 0.07
N VAL A 162 -5.09 -5.90 1.03
CA VAL A 162 -6.13 -6.76 1.59
C VAL A 162 -7.49 -6.15 1.26
N PHE A 163 -8.31 -6.91 0.56
CA PHE A 163 -9.62 -6.49 0.07
C PHE A 163 -10.73 -7.02 0.98
N VAL A 164 -11.92 -6.43 0.84
CA VAL A 164 -13.12 -6.73 1.61
C VAL A 164 -14.12 -7.40 0.68
N ASP A 165 -14.51 -8.64 1.00
CA ASP A 165 -15.52 -9.38 0.22
C ASP A 165 -16.96 -8.93 0.54
N ARG A 166 -17.23 -8.50 1.78
CA ARG A 166 -18.58 -8.18 2.25
C ARG A 166 -18.69 -6.73 2.77
N PRO A 167 -18.53 -5.72 1.89
CA PRO A 167 -18.53 -4.32 2.29
C PRO A 167 -19.87 -3.86 2.89
N SER A 168 -21.02 -4.31 2.36
CA SER A 168 -22.35 -4.02 2.93
C SER A 168 -22.50 -4.44 4.40
N ARG A 169 -21.94 -5.60 4.77
CA ARG A 169 -21.91 -6.08 6.16
C ARG A 169 -21.00 -5.24 7.05
N ALA A 170 -19.84 -4.80 6.55
CA ALA A 170 -18.96 -3.87 7.26
C ALA A 170 -19.62 -2.49 7.46
N ARG A 171 -20.30 -1.96 6.45
CA ARG A 171 -21.10 -0.72 6.58
C ARG A 171 -22.20 -0.89 7.62
N ALA A 172 -22.92 -2.01 7.61
CA ALA A 172 -23.97 -2.30 8.59
C ALA A 172 -23.46 -2.29 10.04
N ALA A 173 -22.28 -2.87 10.28
CA ALA A 173 -21.62 -2.84 11.59
C ALA A 173 -21.31 -1.39 12.04
N CYS A 174 -20.73 -0.57 11.17
CA CYS A 174 -20.48 0.84 11.48
C CYS A 174 -21.78 1.65 11.66
N ARG A 175 -22.80 1.42 10.82
CA ARG A 175 -24.12 2.07 10.91
C ARG A 175 -24.81 1.78 12.24
N TRP A 176 -24.66 0.57 12.79
CA TRP A 176 -25.20 0.21 14.10
C TRP A 176 -24.71 1.16 15.21
N TYR A 177 -23.40 1.41 15.27
CA TYR A 177 -22.80 2.34 16.24
C TYR A 177 -23.07 3.82 15.93
N LYS A 178 -23.48 4.15 14.69
CA LYS A 178 -24.00 5.49 14.36
C LYS A 178 -25.45 5.69 14.79
N GLY A 179 -26.23 4.62 14.99
CA GLY A 179 -27.62 4.69 15.42
C GLY A 179 -27.78 5.04 16.91
N LYS A 180 -28.96 5.55 17.32
CA LYS A 180 -29.20 6.05 18.69
C LYS A 180 -28.74 5.09 19.80
N ARG A 181 -29.10 3.81 19.69
CA ARG A 181 -28.71 2.79 20.67
C ARG A 181 -27.20 2.56 20.68
N GLY A 182 -26.58 2.44 19.51
CA GLY A 182 -25.14 2.20 19.41
C GLY A 182 -24.28 3.39 19.85
N ARG A 183 -24.79 4.64 19.74
CA ARG A 183 -24.09 5.85 20.18
C ARG A 183 -23.92 5.97 21.69
N GLU A 184 -24.85 5.40 22.47
CA GLU A 184 -24.76 5.37 23.93
C GLU A 184 -23.65 4.42 24.41
N ASP A 185 -23.40 3.35 23.65
CA ASP A 185 -22.42 2.32 23.98
C ASP A 185 -21.04 2.59 23.34
N GLY A 186 -20.98 3.23 22.16
CA GLY A 186 -19.76 3.50 21.40
C GLY A 186 -19.97 4.45 20.22
N GLY A 187 -19.11 4.42 19.21
CA GLY A 187 -19.30 5.23 18.01
C GLY A 187 -18.45 4.74 16.84
N CYS A 188 -18.92 4.95 15.61
CA CYS A 188 -18.14 4.66 14.42
C CYS A 188 -18.29 5.81 13.44
N ASP A 189 -17.21 6.55 13.17
CA ASP A 189 -17.13 7.53 12.08
C ASP A 189 -16.26 6.98 10.95
N GLN A 190 -15.12 6.35 11.30
CA GLN A 190 -14.22 5.64 10.40
C GLN A 190 -14.10 4.17 10.83
N PRO A 191 -14.58 3.20 10.02
CA PRO A 191 -14.38 1.78 10.28
C PRO A 191 -12.95 1.35 9.91
N ILE A 192 -12.31 0.63 10.83
CA ILE A 192 -11.02 -0.03 10.62
C ILE A 192 -11.27 -1.54 10.64
N LEU A 193 -11.02 -2.25 9.54
CA LEU A 193 -11.18 -3.70 9.46
C LEU A 193 -9.83 -4.37 9.77
N LEU A 194 -9.74 -5.02 10.92
CA LEU A 194 -8.53 -5.68 11.40
C LEU A 194 -8.56 -7.17 11.04
N GLY A 195 -7.70 -7.57 10.09
CA GLY A 195 -7.54 -8.97 9.69
C GLY A 195 -6.59 -9.75 10.60
N ASN A 196 -6.98 -10.98 10.98
CA ASN A 196 -6.16 -11.90 11.77
C ASN A 196 -5.00 -12.51 10.95
N ASP A 197 -4.01 -11.70 10.60
CA ASP A 197 -2.80 -12.14 9.91
C ASP A 197 -1.60 -11.37 10.47
N PRO A 198 -0.51 -12.04 10.88
CA PRO A 198 0.65 -11.38 11.49
C PRO A 198 1.59 -10.73 10.46
N LEU A 199 1.25 -10.73 9.18
CA LEU A 199 2.09 -10.22 8.09
C LEU A 199 1.44 -9.03 7.37
N TYR A 200 2.26 -8.21 6.72
CA TYR A 200 1.89 -6.99 6.01
C TYR A 200 0.63 -7.17 5.16
N GLY A 201 -0.24 -6.18 5.29
CA GLY A 201 -1.41 -6.02 4.45
C GLY A 201 -2.29 -4.90 4.94
N GLY A 202 -2.89 -4.20 4.00
CA GLY A 202 -3.84 -3.13 4.27
C GLY A 202 -4.27 -2.44 3.00
N LEU A 203 -5.22 -1.53 3.16
CA LEU A 203 -5.77 -0.72 2.09
C LEU A 203 -6.53 0.46 2.68
N GLY A 204 -6.34 1.65 2.12
CA GLY A 204 -7.06 2.87 2.49
C GLY A 204 -8.35 3.08 1.68
N GLY A 205 -9.19 3.99 2.16
CA GLY A 205 -10.44 4.39 1.50
C GLY A 205 -11.63 4.35 2.45
N GLU A 206 -12.78 3.87 1.95
CA GLU A 206 -14.03 3.78 2.72
C GLU A 206 -13.80 3.04 4.05
N PHE A 207 -13.17 1.87 3.97
CA PHE A 207 -12.65 1.14 5.12
C PHE A 207 -11.15 1.34 5.19
N THR A 208 -10.66 1.55 6.39
CA THR A 208 -9.23 1.40 6.66
C THR A 208 -8.98 -0.08 6.93
N VAL A 209 -8.32 -0.79 6.02
CA VAL A 209 -8.01 -2.21 6.20
C VAL A 209 -6.58 -2.35 6.70
N VAL A 210 -6.36 -3.19 7.71
CA VAL A 210 -5.03 -3.48 8.24
C VAL A 210 -4.97 -4.91 8.77
N THR A 211 -3.79 -5.53 8.73
CA THR A 211 -3.53 -6.82 9.36
C THR A 211 -2.86 -6.65 10.72
N ALA A 212 -2.97 -7.65 11.59
CA ALA A 212 -2.32 -7.69 12.91
C ALA A 212 -0.80 -7.92 12.86
N SER A 213 -0.11 -7.43 11.83
CA SER A 213 1.35 -7.45 11.80
C SER A 213 1.93 -6.59 12.92
N LEU A 214 2.84 -7.17 13.69
CA LEU A 214 3.52 -6.47 14.78
C LEU A 214 4.42 -5.34 14.26
N LEU A 215 5.10 -5.56 13.13
CA LEU A 215 6.09 -4.61 12.60
C LEU A 215 5.46 -3.63 11.61
N ASN A 216 4.52 -4.10 10.80
CA ASN A 216 3.93 -3.32 9.72
C ASN A 216 2.51 -2.85 9.97
N GLY A 217 1.74 -3.52 10.84
CA GLY A 217 0.38 -3.10 11.18
C GLY A 217 0.31 -1.63 11.61
N PRO A 218 1.16 -1.17 12.55
CA PRO A 218 1.29 0.24 12.93
C PRO A 218 1.55 1.19 11.76
N VAL A 219 2.50 0.81 10.91
CA VAL A 219 3.03 1.59 9.80
C VAL A 219 1.98 1.75 8.70
N VAL A 220 1.28 0.67 8.36
CA VAL A 220 0.16 0.65 7.43
C VAL A 220 -1.01 1.43 8.00
N LEU A 221 -1.43 1.15 9.24
CA LEU A 221 -2.59 1.78 9.86
C LEU A 221 -2.55 3.31 9.84
N ARG A 222 -1.44 3.90 10.26
CA ARG A 222 -1.31 5.38 10.29
C ARG A 222 -1.30 5.99 8.89
N HIS A 223 -0.75 5.28 7.91
CA HIS A 223 -0.73 5.69 6.51
C HIS A 223 -2.15 5.64 5.90
N GLU A 224 -2.84 4.52 6.05
CA GLU A 224 -4.18 4.33 5.51
C GLU A 224 -5.21 5.24 6.22
N LEU A 225 -5.08 5.46 7.53
CA LEU A 225 -5.88 6.48 8.23
C LEU A 225 -5.56 7.89 7.74
N GLY A 226 -4.34 8.15 7.28
CA GLY A 226 -4.00 9.40 6.61
C GLY A 226 -4.90 9.66 5.41
N HIS A 227 -5.12 8.66 4.55
CA HIS A 227 -6.04 8.75 3.42
C HIS A 227 -7.52 8.75 3.83
N SER A 228 -7.90 7.98 4.84
CA SER A 228 -9.30 7.90 5.28
C SER A 228 -9.75 9.16 6.05
N LEU A 229 -8.84 9.81 6.79
CA LEU A 229 -9.15 10.98 7.61
C LEU A 229 -8.81 12.29 6.91
N ILE A 230 -7.78 12.33 6.05
CA ILE A 230 -7.36 13.52 5.31
C ILE A 230 -7.66 13.24 3.83
N ASP A 231 -8.33 14.17 3.15
CA ASP A 231 -8.62 14.06 1.71
C ASP A 231 -7.34 14.29 0.87
N VAL A 232 -6.42 13.33 0.95
CA VAL A 232 -5.10 13.33 0.29
C VAL A 232 -4.86 12.01 -0.42
N GLY A 233 -4.24 12.09 -1.59
CA GLY A 233 -3.72 10.92 -2.29
C GLY A 233 -2.32 10.55 -1.80
N GLU A 234 -1.64 9.71 -2.57
CA GLU A 234 -0.28 9.24 -2.31
C GLU A 234 0.73 10.39 -2.27
N GLU A 235 1.82 10.20 -1.53
CA GLU A 235 3.00 11.07 -1.63
C GLU A 235 4.28 10.33 -2.06
N TYR A 236 4.30 9.00 -2.04
CA TYR A 236 5.44 8.20 -2.50
C TYR A 236 5.52 8.10 -4.03
N GLU A 237 6.69 7.69 -4.53
CA GLU A 237 6.97 7.48 -5.95
C GLU A 237 6.18 6.27 -6.47
N GLY A 238 5.56 6.33 -7.64
CA GLY A 238 4.87 5.17 -8.22
C GLY A 238 3.47 4.94 -7.64
N GLY A 239 2.90 5.96 -7.01
CA GLY A 239 1.47 6.04 -6.75
C GLY A 239 0.66 6.35 -8.01
N ASN A 240 -0.66 6.16 -7.91
CA ASN A 240 -1.59 6.42 -9.02
C ASN A 240 -2.54 7.60 -8.76
N ALA A 241 -2.79 7.94 -7.48
CA ALA A 241 -3.65 9.06 -7.12
C ALA A 241 -2.88 10.15 -6.38
N TYR A 242 -2.76 11.30 -7.02
CA TYR A 242 -2.03 12.43 -6.49
C TYR A 242 -2.89 13.68 -6.46
N PHE A 243 -3.57 13.85 -5.33
CA PHE A 243 -4.49 14.96 -5.07
C PHE A 243 -4.38 15.37 -3.60
N GLY A 244 -5.20 16.34 -3.21
CA GLY A 244 -5.27 16.82 -1.83
C GLY A 244 -4.47 18.09 -1.57
N ILE A 245 -4.43 18.46 -0.30
CA ILE A 245 -3.83 19.70 0.20
C ILE A 245 -2.29 19.70 0.17
N ASN A 246 -1.69 18.53 0.09
CA ASN A 246 -0.25 18.23 0.06
C ASN A 246 0.24 17.86 -1.35
N SER A 247 -0.56 18.17 -2.38
CA SER A 247 -0.27 17.83 -3.77
C SER A 247 -0.51 19.00 -4.70
N GLU A 248 0.50 19.35 -5.51
CA GLU A 248 0.37 20.39 -6.52
C GLU A 248 1.06 20.05 -7.85
N LYS A 249 0.63 20.66 -8.95
CA LYS A 249 1.30 20.59 -10.24
C LYS A 249 2.55 21.47 -10.28
N PRO A 250 3.62 21.08 -11.00
CA PRO A 250 4.80 21.93 -11.23
C PRO A 250 4.46 23.35 -11.73
N GLU A 251 3.48 23.48 -12.62
CA GLU A 251 3.04 24.78 -13.16
C GLU A 251 2.43 25.72 -12.11
N LYS A 252 2.10 25.20 -10.93
CA LYS A 252 1.48 25.94 -9.81
C LYS A 252 2.42 26.14 -8.63
N HIS A 253 3.72 25.87 -8.78
CA HIS A 253 4.71 25.96 -7.70
C HIS A 253 4.69 27.30 -6.93
N GLY A 254 4.53 28.43 -7.62
CA GLY A 254 4.46 29.75 -6.98
C GLY A 254 3.18 30.03 -6.17
N ASN A 255 2.18 29.16 -6.25
CA ASN A 255 0.96 29.22 -5.44
C ASN A 255 0.54 27.82 -4.99
N ALA A 256 1.50 27.05 -4.47
CA ALA A 256 1.22 25.76 -3.87
C ALA A 256 0.21 25.89 -2.73
N LYS A 257 -0.64 24.88 -2.53
CA LYS A 257 -1.70 24.88 -1.52
C LYS A 257 -1.17 25.03 -0.09
N TRP A 258 0.09 24.66 0.16
CA TRP A 258 0.79 24.80 1.43
C TRP A 258 1.79 25.95 1.46
N LYS A 259 1.63 26.98 0.61
CA LYS A 259 2.57 28.12 0.53
C LYS A 259 2.85 28.80 1.87
N ASP A 260 1.86 28.83 2.77
CA ASP A 260 1.98 29.46 4.09
C ASP A 260 2.85 28.63 5.07
N PHE A 261 3.19 27.39 4.68
CA PHE A 261 4.08 26.51 5.43
C PHE A 261 5.52 26.50 4.89
N LEU A 262 5.79 27.15 3.75
CA LEU A 262 7.13 27.11 3.15
C LEU A 262 8.18 27.66 4.12
N SER A 263 9.29 26.93 4.26
CA SER A 263 10.43 27.40 5.04
C SER A 263 11.08 28.65 4.43
N GLU A 264 11.02 28.78 3.10
CA GLU A 264 11.53 29.92 2.34
C GLU A 264 10.46 30.52 1.41
N PRO A 265 9.46 31.24 1.95
CA PRO A 265 8.30 31.69 1.17
C PRO A 265 8.64 32.74 0.10
N GLY A 266 9.77 33.44 0.24
CA GLY A 266 10.22 34.47 -0.70
C GLY A 266 10.90 33.94 -1.98
N SER A 267 11.25 32.66 -2.02
CA SER A 267 11.95 32.03 -3.16
C SER A 267 11.49 30.59 -3.39
N PRO A 268 10.19 30.34 -3.64
CA PRO A 268 9.69 29.00 -3.90
C PRO A 268 10.34 28.43 -5.17
N ARG A 269 11.09 27.35 -5.02
CA ARG A 269 11.71 26.61 -6.12
C ARG A 269 11.35 25.14 -6.04
N ILE A 270 11.20 24.50 -7.20
CA ILE A 270 11.08 23.04 -7.28
C ILE A 270 12.48 22.47 -7.03
N GLU A 271 12.59 21.56 -6.08
CA GLU A 271 13.83 20.83 -5.82
C GLU A 271 14.13 19.87 -6.98
N ASP A 272 15.40 19.74 -7.37
CA ASP A 272 15.75 18.88 -8.51
C ASP A 272 16.11 17.47 -8.07
N ALA A 273 15.16 16.55 -8.26
CA ALA A 273 15.39 15.11 -8.18
C ALA A 273 14.82 14.43 -9.43
N LYS A 274 15.37 13.29 -9.80
CA LYS A 274 14.91 12.44 -10.91
C LYS A 274 14.73 11.02 -10.41
N VAL A 275 13.80 10.28 -11.01
CA VAL A 275 13.56 8.87 -10.71
C VAL A 275 13.81 8.05 -11.98
N PRO A 276 15.08 7.77 -12.33
CA PRO A 276 15.40 7.04 -13.57
C PRO A 276 15.02 5.56 -13.53
N LEU A 277 14.72 4.99 -12.36
CA LEU A 277 14.22 3.63 -12.20
C LEU A 277 13.07 3.60 -11.20
N GLN A 278 11.97 2.94 -11.59
CA GLN A 278 10.80 2.69 -10.76
C GLN A 278 10.14 1.39 -11.21
N GLU A 279 10.21 0.35 -10.38
CA GLU A 279 9.79 -1.02 -10.70
C GLU A 279 9.02 -1.64 -9.54
N TYR A 280 7.96 -2.40 -9.86
CA TYR A 280 7.12 -3.13 -8.91
C TYR A 280 7.02 -4.61 -9.29
N PRO A 281 8.15 -5.35 -9.26
CA PRO A 281 8.25 -6.63 -9.96
C PRO A 281 7.47 -7.77 -9.30
N TRP A 282 7.20 -7.70 -7.99
CA TRP A 282 6.59 -8.79 -7.21
C TRP A 282 7.19 -10.17 -7.57
N TYR A 283 8.51 -10.22 -7.66
CA TYR A 283 9.23 -11.33 -8.27
C TYR A 283 9.85 -12.24 -7.23
N ASP A 284 9.52 -13.53 -7.28
CA ASP A 284 10.05 -14.55 -6.37
C ASP A 284 11.48 -14.95 -6.76
N LEU A 285 12.44 -14.63 -5.88
CA LEU A 285 13.86 -14.87 -6.09
C LEU A 285 14.25 -16.35 -5.93
N ASP A 286 13.34 -17.22 -5.45
CA ASP A 286 13.53 -18.66 -5.49
C ASP A 286 13.45 -19.22 -6.93
N ILE A 287 12.76 -18.52 -7.84
CA ILE A 287 12.67 -18.91 -9.27
C ILE A 287 14.01 -18.66 -9.96
N SER A 288 14.52 -17.43 -9.91
CA SER A 288 15.81 -17.05 -10.49
C SER A 288 16.28 -15.68 -9.97
N PRO A 289 17.52 -15.26 -10.26
CA PRO A 289 17.93 -13.87 -10.07
C PRO A 289 17.03 -12.90 -10.86
N TRP A 290 16.74 -11.75 -10.27
CA TRP A 290 16.04 -10.65 -10.95
C TRP A 290 17.04 -9.56 -11.34
N SER A 291 16.87 -8.95 -12.51
CA SER A 291 17.74 -7.86 -12.94
C SER A 291 17.01 -6.85 -13.79
N VAL A 292 17.42 -5.59 -13.67
CA VAL A 292 16.92 -4.48 -14.49
C VAL A 292 18.08 -3.57 -14.90
N SER A 293 17.92 -2.84 -15.99
CA SER A 293 18.87 -1.82 -16.43
C SER A 293 18.15 -0.51 -16.65
N PHE A 294 18.80 0.60 -16.31
CA PHE A 294 18.26 1.93 -16.45
C PHE A 294 19.35 2.91 -16.89
N ASN A 295 18.96 4.02 -17.50
CA ASN A 295 19.89 5.11 -17.80
C ASN A 295 19.88 6.10 -16.64
N SER A 296 21.05 6.39 -16.06
CA SER A 296 21.20 7.48 -15.10
C SER A 296 20.85 8.82 -15.75
N SER A 297 20.31 9.74 -14.95
CA SER A 297 20.05 11.12 -15.38
C SER A 297 21.36 11.86 -15.69
N ASN A 298 22.51 11.38 -15.21
CA ASN A 298 23.86 11.81 -15.62
C ASN A 298 24.27 11.28 -17.01
N SER A 299 23.31 11.15 -17.93
CA SER A 299 23.53 10.63 -19.29
C SER A 299 24.28 11.60 -20.20
N ASP A 300 24.19 12.90 -19.95
CA ASP A 300 25.01 13.93 -20.59
C ASP A 300 25.96 14.57 -19.54
N PRO A 301 27.27 14.24 -19.56
CA PRO A 301 28.26 14.80 -18.65
C PRO A 301 28.41 16.33 -18.72
N ALA A 302 27.91 16.97 -19.79
CA ALA A 302 28.08 18.40 -20.03
C ALA A 302 26.90 19.26 -19.57
N LEU A 303 25.78 18.67 -19.12
CA LEU A 303 24.54 19.44 -18.90
C LEU A 303 24.01 19.42 -17.47
N ILE A 304 24.02 18.30 -16.73
CA ILE A 304 23.41 18.24 -15.39
C ILE A 304 24.09 17.17 -14.52
N ASP A 305 24.57 17.54 -13.33
CA ASP A 305 25.22 16.64 -12.36
C ASP A 305 24.30 16.26 -11.19
N TYR A 306 24.07 14.96 -11.02
CA TYR A 306 23.39 14.32 -9.89
C TYR A 306 24.41 13.47 -9.11
N PRO A 307 25.15 14.06 -8.14
CA PRO A 307 26.28 13.40 -7.50
C PRO A 307 25.88 12.31 -6.50
N THR A 308 24.64 12.33 -6.03
CA THR A 308 24.10 11.41 -5.02
C THR A 308 22.75 10.86 -5.45
N ALA A 309 22.45 9.65 -5.01
CA ALA A 309 21.16 9.02 -5.24
C ALA A 309 20.72 8.20 -4.02
N LEU A 310 19.43 7.87 -3.96
CA LEU A 310 18.85 6.94 -2.99
C LEU A 310 18.30 5.73 -3.73
N LEU A 311 18.74 4.54 -3.33
CA LEU A 311 18.03 3.31 -3.63
C LEU A 311 16.96 3.08 -2.58
N ARG A 312 15.71 2.95 -3.03
CA ARG A 312 14.60 2.50 -2.18
C ARG A 312 14.04 1.22 -2.76
N ALA A 313 14.03 0.16 -1.96
CA ALA A 313 13.48 -1.13 -2.35
C ALA A 313 12.57 -1.68 -1.26
N SER A 314 11.76 -2.67 -1.60
CA SER A 314 11.10 -3.47 -0.56
C SER A 314 11.12 -4.96 -0.90
N VAL A 315 11.36 -5.77 0.12
CA VAL A 315 11.48 -7.24 0.01
C VAL A 315 10.57 -7.92 1.03
N SER A 316 10.16 -9.16 0.76
CA SER A 316 9.40 -9.99 1.70
C SER A 316 10.07 -11.35 1.93
N SER A 317 9.81 -11.97 3.07
CA SER A 317 10.39 -13.27 3.46
C SER A 317 11.93 -13.33 3.44
N ILE A 318 12.59 -12.19 3.61
CA ILE A 318 14.05 -12.08 3.67
C ILE A 318 14.40 -11.52 5.05
N PRO A 319 14.69 -12.39 6.05
CA PRO A 319 14.88 -11.96 7.44
C PRO A 319 16.29 -11.48 7.79
N ASP A 320 17.29 -11.72 6.93
CA ASP A 320 18.71 -11.49 7.21
C ASP A 320 19.42 -10.93 5.98
N PRO A 321 20.35 -9.95 6.13
CA PRO A 321 21.02 -9.33 4.99
C PRO A 321 21.88 -10.34 4.22
N SER A 322 22.41 -11.36 4.88
CA SER A 322 23.21 -12.41 4.24
C SER A 322 22.40 -13.30 3.30
N HIS A 323 21.07 -13.19 3.29
CA HIS A 323 20.20 -13.99 2.41
C HIS A 323 20.12 -13.45 0.99
N ILE A 324 20.38 -12.16 0.78
CA ILE A 324 20.27 -11.51 -0.53
C ILE A 324 21.60 -10.89 -0.94
N ALA A 325 21.91 -10.98 -2.22
CA ALA A 325 22.97 -10.21 -2.86
C ALA A 325 22.32 -9.15 -3.73
N PHE A 326 22.61 -7.89 -3.42
CA PHE A 326 22.14 -6.73 -4.17
C PHE A 326 23.35 -6.09 -4.85
N VAL A 327 23.40 -6.13 -6.18
CA VAL A 327 24.58 -5.72 -6.96
C VAL A 327 24.20 -4.63 -7.95
N ILE A 328 24.96 -3.53 -7.94
CA ILE A 328 24.86 -2.45 -8.93
C ILE A 328 26.20 -2.33 -9.67
N ASN A 329 26.21 -2.47 -10.99
CA ASN A 329 27.43 -2.33 -11.83
C ASN A 329 28.66 -3.09 -11.27
N ASP A 330 28.46 -4.31 -10.80
CA ASP A 330 29.47 -5.19 -10.17
C ASP A 330 29.85 -4.86 -8.71
N GLN A 331 29.26 -3.83 -8.10
CA GLN A 331 29.42 -3.54 -6.67
C GLN A 331 28.29 -4.15 -5.85
N THR A 332 28.65 -4.96 -4.85
CA THR A 332 27.69 -5.49 -3.88
C THR A 332 27.42 -4.44 -2.81
N LEU A 333 26.15 -4.10 -2.62
CA LEU A 333 25.72 -3.16 -1.59
C LEU A 333 25.79 -3.81 -0.20
N ASP A 334 26.24 -3.04 0.79
CA ASP A 334 26.09 -3.42 2.19
C ASP A 334 24.66 -3.09 2.66
N LEU A 335 23.92 -4.11 3.05
CA LEU A 335 22.54 -3.98 3.52
C LEU A 335 22.43 -4.08 5.04
N THR A 336 23.54 -4.14 5.78
CA THR A 336 23.52 -4.41 7.22
C THR A 336 22.63 -3.42 7.99
N GLU A 337 22.71 -2.12 7.66
CA GLU A 337 21.92 -1.07 8.30
C GLU A 337 20.42 -1.14 7.95
N THR A 338 20.05 -1.78 6.83
CA THR A 338 18.66 -1.97 6.44
C THR A 338 18.01 -3.20 7.08
N PHE A 339 18.74 -3.93 7.94
CA PHE A 339 18.26 -5.10 8.67
C PHE A 339 18.48 -4.93 10.18
N PRO A 340 17.73 -4.01 10.81
CA PRO A 340 17.94 -3.71 12.23
C PRO A 340 17.43 -4.86 13.13
N PRO A 341 17.95 -4.99 14.37
CA PRO A 341 17.73 -6.16 15.23
C PRO A 341 16.26 -6.49 15.53
N GLU A 342 15.39 -5.48 15.59
CA GLU A 342 13.95 -5.64 15.84
C GLU A 342 13.21 -6.38 14.71
N TRP A 343 13.83 -6.49 13.53
CA TRP A 343 13.33 -7.25 12.39
C TRP A 343 13.96 -8.65 12.26
N GLN A 344 14.76 -9.07 13.24
CA GLN A 344 15.46 -10.35 13.20
C GLN A 344 14.48 -11.52 13.08
N GLY A 345 14.69 -12.38 12.08
CA GLY A 345 13.82 -13.53 11.83
C GLY A 345 12.46 -13.20 11.22
N SER A 346 12.13 -11.91 11.04
CA SER A 346 10.84 -11.51 10.47
C SER A 346 10.73 -11.88 8.99
N LEU A 347 9.67 -12.62 8.66
CA LEU A 347 9.28 -12.95 7.28
C LEU A 347 8.35 -11.90 6.66
N ASP A 348 8.10 -10.81 7.38
CA ASP A 348 7.25 -9.73 6.92
C ASP A 348 7.91 -8.91 5.78
N ARG A 349 7.13 -8.05 5.13
CA ARG A 349 7.63 -7.10 4.13
C ARG A 349 8.47 -6.02 4.82
N ARG A 350 9.62 -5.66 4.25
CA ARG A 350 10.48 -4.60 4.75
C ARG A 350 10.93 -3.68 3.63
N TRP A 351 11.29 -2.45 3.97
CA TRP A 351 11.90 -1.49 3.06
C TRP A 351 13.40 -1.43 3.29
N LEU A 352 14.14 -1.26 2.21
CA LEU A 352 15.58 -1.10 2.17
C LEU A 352 15.86 0.29 1.60
N GLU A 353 16.70 1.07 2.28
CA GLU A 353 17.14 2.38 1.81
C GLU A 353 18.66 2.41 1.86
N VAL A 354 19.28 2.69 0.72
CA VAL A 354 20.75 2.72 0.58
C VAL A 354 21.14 3.97 -0.19
N ASP A 355 21.94 4.82 0.43
CA ASP A 355 22.54 5.97 -0.25
C ASP A 355 23.57 5.48 -1.27
N LEU A 356 23.50 6.04 -2.47
CA LEU A 356 24.38 5.74 -3.59
C LEU A 356 25.14 7.00 -4.02
N VAL A 357 26.35 6.82 -4.51
CA VAL A 357 27.21 7.91 -4.99
C VAL A 357 27.54 7.71 -6.47
N HIS A 358 27.39 8.77 -7.25
CA HIS A 358 27.79 8.75 -8.65
C HIS A 358 29.31 8.68 -8.78
N GLY A 359 29.78 7.83 -9.69
CA GLY A 359 31.21 7.50 -9.84
C GLY A 359 31.71 6.44 -8.86
N ARG A 360 30.87 5.95 -7.94
CA ARG A 360 31.13 4.78 -7.10
C ARG A 360 30.19 3.64 -7.48
N GLU A 361 28.95 3.65 -7.00
CA GLU A 361 27.95 2.62 -7.32
C GLU A 361 27.30 2.88 -8.68
N LEU A 362 27.00 4.14 -8.98
CA LEU A 362 26.36 4.56 -10.23
C LEU A 362 27.38 5.10 -11.23
N VAL A 363 27.12 4.87 -12.52
CA VAL A 363 27.93 5.36 -13.64
C VAL A 363 27.07 6.18 -14.61
N SER A 364 27.69 7.08 -15.35
CA SER A 364 27.00 7.82 -16.41
C SER A 364 26.51 6.86 -17.50
N GLY A 365 25.27 7.06 -17.96
CA GLY A 365 24.63 6.17 -18.93
C GLY A 365 23.97 4.95 -18.29
N VAL A 366 24.20 3.76 -18.87
CA VAL A 366 23.48 2.54 -18.48
C VAL A 366 24.03 1.96 -17.18
N ASN A 367 23.14 1.79 -16.21
CA ASN A 367 23.39 1.10 -14.95
C ASN A 367 22.61 -0.21 -14.93
N ARG A 368 23.14 -1.24 -14.26
CA ARG A 368 22.48 -2.53 -14.09
C ARG A 368 22.37 -2.90 -12.62
N VAL A 369 21.16 -3.25 -12.22
CA VAL A 369 20.83 -3.79 -10.90
C VAL A 369 20.59 -5.29 -11.03
N ASN A 370 21.20 -6.09 -10.15
CA ASN A 370 21.00 -7.53 -10.05
C ASN A 370 20.71 -7.92 -8.60
N LEU A 371 19.63 -8.66 -8.40
CA LEU A 371 19.23 -9.22 -7.10
C LEU A 371 19.18 -10.74 -7.21
N SER A 372 19.78 -11.41 -6.24
CA SER A 372 19.71 -12.87 -6.14
C SER A 372 19.76 -13.35 -4.70
N LEU A 373 19.24 -14.55 -4.47
CA LEU A 373 19.46 -15.23 -3.19
C LEU A 373 20.88 -15.77 -3.10
N THR A 374 21.53 -15.53 -1.97
CA THR A 374 22.79 -16.18 -1.64
C THR A 374 22.57 -17.67 -1.34
N LYS A 375 23.66 -18.42 -1.11
CA LYS A 375 23.57 -19.80 -0.64
C LYS A 375 22.79 -19.94 0.67
N ASN A 376 22.86 -18.94 1.56
CA ASN A 376 22.10 -18.93 2.81
C ASN A 376 20.64 -18.60 2.54
N GLY A 377 20.38 -17.59 1.70
CA GLY A 377 19.01 -17.19 1.33
C GLY A 377 18.19 -18.31 0.70
N LYS A 378 18.79 -19.11 -0.19
CA LYS A 378 18.14 -20.28 -0.80
C LYS A 378 17.80 -21.40 0.19
N LYS A 379 18.52 -21.48 1.32
CA LYS A 379 18.26 -22.47 2.38
C LYS A 379 17.29 -21.96 3.44
N ALA A 380 17.18 -20.64 3.59
CA ALA A 380 16.26 -20.04 4.54
C ALA A 380 14.82 -20.42 4.22
N GLN A 381 13.95 -20.43 5.22
CA GLN A 381 12.52 -20.67 5.02
C GLN A 381 11.90 -19.54 4.17
N ALA A 382 11.03 -19.91 3.21
CA ALA A 382 10.19 -18.96 2.51
C ALA A 382 8.93 -18.66 3.36
N GLY A 383 8.56 -17.39 3.47
CA GLY A 383 7.31 -16.96 4.11
C GLY A 383 6.14 -16.94 3.13
N LYS A 384 5.02 -16.36 3.56
CA LYS A 384 3.83 -16.16 2.72
C LYS A 384 4.22 -15.26 1.54
N GLY A 385 3.95 -15.74 0.32
CA GLY A 385 4.33 -15.05 -0.92
C GLY A 385 5.71 -15.40 -1.46
N GLY A 386 6.55 -16.14 -0.73
CA GLY A 386 7.91 -16.43 -1.21
C GLY A 386 8.90 -15.30 -0.92
N LYS A 387 10.14 -15.46 -1.40
CA LYS A 387 11.24 -14.51 -1.14
C LYS A 387 11.26 -13.46 -2.24
N MET A 388 10.46 -12.43 -2.09
CA MET A 388 10.21 -11.49 -3.18
C MET A 388 11.09 -10.25 -3.11
N ILE A 389 11.54 -9.79 -4.28
CA ILE A 389 11.69 -8.36 -4.52
C ILE A 389 10.30 -7.81 -4.90
N THR A 390 9.83 -6.82 -4.16
CA THR A 390 8.45 -6.30 -4.30
C THR A 390 8.40 -4.93 -4.96
N SER A 391 9.38 -4.06 -4.67
CA SER A 391 9.59 -2.79 -5.39
C SER A 391 11.06 -2.40 -5.42
N LEU A 392 11.45 -1.60 -6.41
CA LEU A 392 12.77 -0.98 -6.55
C LEU A 392 12.66 0.39 -7.23
N GLU A 393 13.27 1.39 -6.62
CA GLU A 393 13.36 2.76 -7.11
C GLU A 393 14.79 3.29 -6.94
N ILE A 394 15.23 4.11 -7.89
CA ILE A 394 16.45 4.90 -7.78
C ILE A 394 16.05 6.37 -7.94
N ILE A 395 16.40 7.19 -6.96
CA ILE A 395 16.13 8.63 -6.94
C ILE A 395 17.48 9.35 -6.99
N GLU A 396 17.75 10.12 -8.03
CA GLU A 396 18.99 10.88 -8.20
C GLU A 396 18.76 12.35 -7.84
N TYR A 397 19.63 12.94 -7.01
CA TYR A 397 19.49 14.28 -6.46
C TYR A 397 20.46 15.27 -7.08
N GLY A 398 19.97 16.46 -7.43
CA GLY A 398 20.76 17.47 -8.12
C GLY A 398 21.84 18.10 -7.24
N GLY A 399 23.08 18.13 -7.74
CA GLY A 399 24.23 18.73 -7.07
C GLY A 399 24.16 20.26 -6.97
N GLU A 400 25.17 20.85 -6.32
CA GLU A 400 25.37 22.31 -6.24
C GLU A 400 24.17 23.09 -5.65
N GLY A 401 23.48 22.50 -4.66
CA GLY A 401 22.36 23.14 -3.97
C GLY A 401 21.03 23.13 -4.75
N ARG A 402 20.95 22.38 -5.86
CA ARG A 402 19.72 22.20 -6.63
C ARG A 402 18.71 21.29 -5.91
N PHE A 403 19.18 20.47 -4.97
CA PHE A 403 18.36 19.71 -4.05
C PHE A 403 18.67 20.05 -2.59
N ASN A 404 17.64 20.29 -1.78
CA ASN A 404 17.75 20.53 -0.36
C ASN A 404 17.52 19.24 0.44
N HIS A 405 18.60 18.66 0.98
CA HIS A 405 18.56 17.46 1.82
C HIS A 405 18.20 17.73 3.29
N THR A 406 18.02 18.99 3.68
CA THR A 406 17.80 19.36 5.09
C THR A 406 16.47 18.80 5.58
N GLU A 407 16.51 17.95 6.60
CA GLU A 407 15.33 17.39 7.24
C GLU A 407 14.45 18.50 7.85
N GLY A 408 13.14 18.35 7.75
CA GLY A 408 12.17 19.30 8.29
C GLY A 408 11.94 20.55 7.42
N VAL A 409 12.70 20.75 6.33
CA VAL A 409 12.39 21.82 5.37
C VAL A 409 11.08 21.52 4.66
N ILE A 410 10.20 22.53 4.63
CA ILE A 410 8.96 22.51 3.86
C ILE A 410 9.19 23.29 2.57
N GLY A 411 9.12 22.58 1.46
CA GLY A 411 9.45 23.09 0.13
C GLY A 411 8.53 22.55 -0.95
N LEU A 412 9.09 22.34 -2.13
CA LEU A 412 8.40 21.85 -3.32
C LEU A 412 9.21 20.70 -3.90
N PHE A 413 9.07 19.53 -3.28
CA PHE A 413 9.80 18.33 -3.66
C PHE A 413 9.04 17.57 -4.75
N PRO A 414 9.66 17.17 -5.86
CA PRO A 414 8.99 16.39 -6.88
C PRO A 414 8.74 14.95 -6.39
N THR A 415 7.65 14.38 -6.87
CA THR A 415 7.26 12.98 -6.79
C THR A 415 6.73 12.58 -8.17
N TYR A 416 7.04 11.35 -8.58
CA TYR A 416 6.82 10.79 -9.89
C TYR A 416 5.80 9.66 -9.81
N ALA A 417 4.73 9.81 -10.57
CA ALA A 417 3.74 8.76 -10.80
C ALA A 417 4.30 7.61 -11.64
N MET A 418 3.62 6.46 -11.57
CA MET A 418 3.92 5.31 -12.44
C MET A 418 3.91 5.65 -13.94
N ASP A 419 3.05 6.60 -14.35
CA ASP A 419 2.97 7.07 -15.72
C ASP A 419 3.93 8.24 -16.04
N GLY A 420 4.85 8.54 -15.12
CA GLY A 420 5.85 9.59 -15.25
C GLY A 420 5.36 11.01 -14.95
N ARG A 421 4.07 11.20 -14.61
CA ARG A 421 3.57 12.52 -14.20
C ARG A 421 4.24 13.00 -12.91
N VAL A 422 4.65 14.26 -12.90
CA VAL A 422 5.28 14.89 -11.73
C VAL A 422 4.25 15.66 -10.90
N ARG A 423 4.36 15.52 -9.59
CA ARG A 423 3.60 16.26 -8.57
C ARG A 423 4.56 16.80 -7.53
N LEU A 424 4.19 17.90 -6.90
CA LEU A 424 4.96 18.54 -5.84
C LEU A 424 4.43 18.11 -4.47
N ARG A 425 5.35 17.98 -3.51
CA ARG A 425 5.12 17.63 -2.11
C ARG A 425 5.74 18.64 -1.16
N PRO A 426 5.14 18.82 0.03
CA PRO A 426 5.68 19.73 1.04
C PRO A 426 7.03 19.26 1.59
N THR A 427 7.29 17.96 1.64
CA THR A 427 8.52 17.39 2.21
C THR A 427 9.10 16.30 1.31
N ASN A 428 10.42 16.08 1.38
CA ASN A 428 11.05 14.93 0.74
C ASN A 428 10.75 13.63 1.50
N GLU A 429 11.23 13.52 2.74
CA GLU A 429 11.14 12.28 3.53
C GLU A 429 10.51 12.49 4.92
N GLY A 430 10.02 13.70 5.19
CA GLY A 430 9.48 14.12 6.49
C GLY A 430 7.98 13.88 6.69
N CYS A 431 7.35 13.00 5.89
CA CYS A 431 5.93 12.69 5.99
C CYS A 431 5.71 11.17 5.90
N LEU A 432 4.94 10.61 6.83
CA LEU A 432 4.54 9.20 6.78
C LEU A 432 3.70 8.84 5.53
N MET A 433 3.08 9.82 4.88
CA MET A 433 2.35 9.63 3.63
C MET A 433 3.29 9.43 2.43
N ARG A 434 4.56 9.87 2.54
CA ARG A 434 5.59 9.70 1.51
C ARG A 434 6.55 8.57 1.85
N LYS A 435 6.97 8.52 3.10
CA LYS A 435 7.86 7.50 3.64
C LYS A 435 7.08 6.72 4.69
N VAL A 436 6.49 5.59 4.32
CA VAL A 436 5.52 4.88 5.18
C VAL A 436 6.12 4.54 6.56
N ASN A 437 7.39 4.16 6.62
CA ASN A 437 8.11 3.89 7.87
C ASN A 437 8.50 5.14 8.67
N HIS A 438 8.32 6.36 8.15
CA HIS A 438 8.46 7.61 8.92
C HIS A 438 7.37 7.72 9.99
N PRO A 439 7.68 8.13 11.24
CA PRO A 439 6.75 8.02 12.36
C PRO A 439 5.61 9.06 12.36
N SER A 440 5.75 10.16 11.62
CA SER A 440 4.87 11.33 11.78
C SER A 440 4.41 11.92 10.45
N PHE A 441 3.24 12.54 10.47
CA PHE A 441 2.77 13.41 9.39
C PHE A 441 3.69 14.63 9.27
N CYS A 442 3.89 15.14 8.05
CA CYS A 442 4.52 16.44 7.91
C CYS A 442 3.62 17.55 8.49
N PRO A 443 4.17 18.74 8.80
CA PRO A 443 3.39 19.83 9.41
C PRO A 443 2.13 20.22 8.61
N VAL A 444 2.18 20.09 7.27
CA VAL A 444 1.04 20.34 6.40
C VAL A 444 -0.06 19.30 6.65
N CYS A 445 0.25 18.01 6.53
CA CYS A 445 -0.72 16.94 6.76
C CYS A 445 -1.26 16.93 8.20
N ALA A 446 -0.42 17.19 9.20
CA ALA A 446 -0.83 17.28 10.60
C ALA A 446 -1.84 18.42 10.85
N HIS A 447 -1.59 19.61 10.28
CA HIS A 447 -2.52 20.74 10.38
C HIS A 447 -3.90 20.41 9.77
N TYR A 448 -3.91 19.82 8.57
CA TYR A 448 -5.15 19.50 7.88
C TYR A 448 -5.88 18.31 8.49
N LEU A 449 -5.16 17.36 9.12
CA LEU A 449 -5.76 16.31 9.93
C LEU A 449 -6.58 16.92 11.08
N GLU A 450 -5.98 17.79 11.88
CA GLU A 450 -6.69 18.43 13.00
C GLU A 450 -7.93 19.18 12.52
N LYS A 451 -7.77 20.01 11.48
CA LYS A 451 -8.88 20.75 10.89
C LYS A 451 -10.01 19.81 10.46
N ARG A 452 -9.67 18.71 9.77
CA ARG A 452 -10.65 17.77 9.25
C ARG A 452 -11.38 17.02 10.37
N LEU A 453 -10.69 16.63 11.44
CA LEU A 453 -11.33 16.03 12.61
C LEU A 453 -12.33 16.99 13.27
N ARG A 454 -11.98 18.28 13.40
CA ARG A 454 -12.90 19.31 13.91
C ARG A 454 -14.12 19.48 13.01
N ASP A 455 -13.93 19.50 11.69
CA ASP A 455 -15.04 19.60 10.72
C ASP A 455 -16.01 18.40 10.82
N ILE A 456 -15.48 17.18 11.03
CA ILE A 456 -16.30 15.98 11.23
C ILE A 456 -17.15 16.12 12.51
N ILE A 457 -16.54 16.57 13.61
CA ILE A 457 -17.25 16.78 14.88
C ILE A 457 -18.36 17.82 14.72
N LEU A 458 -18.06 18.97 14.11
CA LEU A 458 -19.06 20.02 13.87
C LEU A 458 -20.24 19.52 13.02
N LYS A 459 -19.97 18.72 11.98
CA LYS A 459 -21.01 18.13 11.13
C LYS A 459 -21.92 17.14 11.87
N LYS A 460 -21.44 16.50 12.94
CA LYS A 460 -22.26 15.60 13.76
C LYS A 460 -23.21 16.33 14.70
N GLN A 461 -22.86 17.57 15.05
CA GLN A 461 -23.63 18.44 15.94
C GLN A 461 -24.67 19.30 15.19
N SER A 462 -24.51 19.46 13.87
CA SER A 462 -25.48 20.11 12.96
C SER A 462 -26.56 19.14 12.52
#